data_AF-A0A944CYU6-F1
#
_entry.id   AF-A0A944CYU6-F1
#
_cell.length_a   1.000
_cell.length_b   1.000
_cell.length_c   1.000
_cell.angle_alpha   90.00
_cell.angle_beta   90.00
_cell.angle_gamma   90.00
#
_symmetry.space_group_name_H-M   'P 1'
#
loop_
_entity.id
_entity.type
_entity.pdbx_description
1 polymer ?
#
loop_
_entity_poly.entity_id
_entity_poly.type
_entity_poly.pdbx_seq_one_letter_code
_entity_poly.pdbx_strand_id
1 'polypeptide(L)'
;MSDHSIYRANQELRETNSTFMDFIKFLRDFVILLIIVLLVRSFIVTPFRISGSSMEASYHDGEYILIDKFSYLNFDTQFDNFITGASEKTFIEKGAELFKKIPIHIGDPKRGDVVVITPHVDPTKPYYIKRIVGMPGDTIRFENGKVSIKKPKSESFIELSEDYLSVINEGQTNLPSSVTEKEFKIPQGFYWVMGDNRLNSADSRSCFHDCFREGATHFAARKDIIGRVLLDFGHFDLFDGEFSLNPLKIPKLGTLKWLRQPRFFDTPRNAEYPELK
;
A
#
# COMPACT_ATOMS: atom_id res chain seq x y z
N MET A 1 -0.05 43.30 -58.57
CA MET A 1 0.48 43.35 -57.18
C MET A 1 -0.46 42.71 -56.14
N SER A 2 -1.75 42.47 -56.43
CA SER A 2 -2.74 41.93 -55.49
C SER A 2 -2.75 40.40 -55.32
N ASP A 3 -2.36 39.62 -56.33
CA ASP A 3 -2.37 38.15 -56.23
C ASP A 3 -1.33 37.60 -55.25
N HIS A 4 -0.17 38.24 -55.19
CA HIS A 4 0.92 37.81 -54.31
C HIS A 4 0.62 38.08 -52.82
N SER A 5 -0.17 39.13 -52.51
CA SER A 5 -0.60 39.42 -51.13
C SER A 5 -1.69 38.45 -50.65
N ILE A 6 -2.62 38.08 -51.54
CA ILE A 6 -3.67 37.09 -51.23
C ILE A 6 -3.06 35.70 -51.04
N TYR A 7 -2.08 35.32 -51.88
CA TYR A 7 -1.37 34.05 -51.73
C TYR A 7 -0.62 33.95 -50.39
N ARG A 8 0.08 35.02 -49.97
CA ARG A 8 0.75 35.06 -48.65
C ARG A 8 -0.23 34.98 -47.48
N ALA A 9 -1.32 35.76 -47.51
CA ALA A 9 -2.34 35.71 -46.47
C ALA A 9 -2.97 34.31 -46.34
N ASN A 10 -3.22 33.64 -47.47
CA ASN A 10 -3.74 32.26 -47.46
C ASN A 10 -2.72 31.23 -46.96
N GLN A 11 -1.41 31.44 -47.18
CA GLN A 11 -0.38 30.59 -46.61
C GLN A 11 -0.24 30.79 -45.10
N GLU A 12 -0.22 32.03 -44.61
CA GLU A 12 -0.18 32.34 -43.17
C GLU A 12 -1.40 31.78 -42.42
N LEU A 13 -2.59 31.87 -43.00
CA LEU A 13 -3.81 31.27 -42.46
C LEU A 13 -3.74 29.73 -42.45
N ARG A 14 -3.17 29.11 -43.49
CA ARG A 14 -2.99 27.64 -43.56
C ARG A 14 -1.97 27.14 -42.55
N GLU A 15 -0.84 27.84 -42.40
CA GLU A 15 0.16 27.52 -41.39
C GLU A 15 -0.42 27.67 -39.99
N THR A 16 -1.08 28.79 -39.69
CA THR A 16 -1.73 29.01 -38.39
C THR A 16 -2.77 27.93 -38.07
N ASN A 17 -3.61 27.54 -39.04
CA ASN A 17 -4.57 26.45 -38.88
C ASN A 17 -3.89 25.09 -38.69
N SER A 18 -2.76 24.82 -39.36
CA SER A 18 -1.98 23.59 -39.16
C SER A 18 -1.39 23.54 -37.75
N THR A 19 -0.72 24.61 -37.31
CA THR A 19 -0.12 24.70 -35.98
C THR A 19 -1.18 24.59 -34.88
N PHE A 20 -2.36 25.18 -35.08
CA PHE A 20 -3.49 25.05 -34.17
C PHE A 20 -4.02 23.61 -34.12
N MET A 21 -4.21 22.95 -35.27
CA MET A 21 -4.66 21.55 -35.30
C MET A 21 -3.64 20.60 -34.67
N ASP A 22 -2.34 20.86 -34.84
CA ASP A 22 -1.29 20.07 -34.20
C ASP A 22 -1.24 20.29 -32.69
N PHE A 23 -1.47 21.52 -32.23
CA PHE A 23 -1.67 21.81 -30.80
C PHE A 23 -2.87 21.08 -30.22
N ILE A 24 -4.01 21.03 -30.92
CA ILE A 24 -5.19 20.28 -30.46
C ILE A 24 -4.92 18.77 -30.40
N LYS A 25 -4.20 18.20 -31.36
CA LYS A 25 -3.77 16.78 -31.29
C LYS A 25 -2.86 16.53 -30.08
N PHE A 26 -1.88 17.41 -29.86
CA PHE A 26 -1.00 17.34 -28.69
C PHE A 26 -1.79 17.40 -27.39
N LEU A 27 -2.73 18.35 -27.27
CA LEU A 27 -3.56 18.50 -26.08
C LEU A 27 -4.45 17.27 -25.85
N ARG A 28 -5.06 16.73 -26.91
CA ARG A 28 -5.83 15.48 -26.83
C ARG A 28 -4.96 14.34 -26.30
N ASP A 29 -3.77 14.14 -26.85
CA ASP A 29 -2.89 13.04 -26.46
C ASP A 29 -2.37 13.23 -25.02
N PHE A 30 -2.09 14.48 -24.60
CA PHE A 30 -1.76 14.82 -23.23
C PHE A 30 -2.91 14.53 -22.26
N VAL A 31 -4.15 14.89 -22.60
CA VAL A 31 -5.34 14.62 -21.79
C VAL A 31 -5.58 13.11 -21.68
N ILE A 32 -5.44 12.36 -22.77
CA ILE A 32 -5.55 10.90 -22.76
C ILE A 32 -4.50 10.30 -21.82
N LEU A 33 -3.23 10.74 -21.92
CA LEU A 33 -2.17 10.28 -21.04
C LEU A 33 -2.46 10.61 -19.57
N LEU A 34 -2.93 11.83 -19.29
CA LEU A 34 -3.30 12.27 -17.94
C LEU A 34 -4.42 11.39 -17.37
N ILE A 35 -5.46 11.11 -18.15
CA ILE A 35 -6.56 10.21 -17.74
C ILE A 35 -6.03 8.82 -17.45
N ILE A 36 -5.16 8.26 -18.30
CA ILE A 36 -4.53 6.96 -18.08
C ILE A 36 -3.75 6.96 -16.77
N VAL A 37 -2.91 7.97 -16.53
CA VAL A 37 -2.12 8.08 -15.29
C VAL A 37 -3.02 8.18 -14.06
N LEU A 38 -4.11 8.94 -14.13
CA LEU A 38 -5.07 9.05 -13.03
C LEU A 38 -5.81 7.73 -12.77
N LEU A 39 -6.20 7.00 -13.81
CA LEU A 39 -6.82 5.68 -13.68
C LEU A 39 -5.85 4.66 -13.08
N VAL A 40 -4.61 4.60 -13.57
CA VAL A 40 -3.56 3.72 -13.03
C VAL A 40 -3.29 4.05 -11.56
N ARG A 41 -3.16 5.33 -11.21
CA ARG A 41 -2.94 5.79 -9.84
C ARG A 41 -4.13 5.48 -8.93
N SER A 42 -5.35 5.60 -9.44
CA SER A 42 -6.56 5.37 -8.65
C SER A 42 -6.79 3.89 -8.38
N PHE A 43 -6.62 3.03 -9.40
CA PHE A 43 -7.06 1.63 -9.34
C PHE A 43 -5.93 0.60 -9.22
N ILE A 44 -4.72 0.88 -9.70
CA ILE A 44 -3.67 -0.12 -9.84
C ILE A 44 -2.59 0.06 -8.77
N VAL A 45 -1.96 1.23 -8.71
CA VAL A 45 -0.81 1.47 -7.84
C VAL A 45 -0.88 2.79 -7.09
N THR A 46 -0.44 2.82 -5.84
CA THR A 46 -0.37 4.06 -5.05
C THR A 46 0.95 4.13 -4.28
N PRO A 47 1.69 5.25 -4.35
CA PRO A 47 2.90 5.45 -3.58
C PRO A 47 2.58 5.85 -2.13
N PHE A 48 3.35 5.33 -1.18
CA PHE A 48 3.32 5.72 0.22
C PHE A 48 4.74 5.98 0.72
N ARG A 49 4.86 6.89 1.68
CA ARG A 49 6.07 7.07 2.49
C ARG A 49 5.82 6.42 3.84
N ILE A 50 6.75 5.58 4.28
CA ILE A 50 6.67 4.92 5.58
C ILE A 50 7.02 5.92 6.68
N SER A 51 6.18 5.95 7.71
CA SER A 51 6.38 6.77 8.91
C SER A 51 6.29 5.91 10.16
N GLY A 52 7.39 5.79 10.90
CA GLY A 52 7.56 5.01 12.12
C GLY A 52 8.29 3.67 11.93
N SER A 53 8.66 3.04 13.05
CA SER A 53 9.54 1.87 13.09
C SER A 53 8.82 0.52 13.26
N SER A 54 7.49 0.47 13.13
CA SER A 54 6.71 -0.74 13.44
C SER A 54 6.98 -1.94 12.54
N MET A 55 7.62 -1.71 11.39
CA MET A 55 7.96 -2.75 10.42
C MET A 55 9.47 -3.01 10.33
N GLU A 56 10.27 -2.45 11.25
CA GLU A 56 11.70 -2.72 11.29
C GLU A 56 11.99 -4.19 11.69
N ALA A 57 13.04 -4.83 11.17
CA ALA A 57 14.04 -4.31 10.23
C ALA A 57 13.64 -4.45 8.75
N SER A 58 12.47 -5.00 8.44
CA SER A 58 12.01 -5.20 7.06
C SER A 58 11.80 -3.89 6.32
N TYR A 59 11.19 -2.89 6.98
CA TYR A 59 10.96 -1.56 6.44
C TYR A 59 11.34 -0.49 7.45
N HIS A 60 11.97 0.58 6.97
CA HIS A 60 12.51 1.66 7.75
C HIS A 60 11.70 2.94 7.59
N ASP A 61 11.73 3.78 8.63
CA ASP A 61 11.16 5.12 8.57
C ASP A 61 11.74 5.91 7.39
N GLY A 62 10.89 6.64 6.67
CA GLY A 62 11.30 7.49 5.56
C GLY A 62 11.33 6.82 4.18
N GLU A 63 11.19 5.50 4.10
CA GLU A 63 11.22 4.77 2.82
C GLU A 63 9.95 4.98 1.98
N TYR A 64 10.12 4.92 0.65
CA TYR A 64 9.03 5.01 -0.31
C TYR A 64 8.66 3.64 -0.86
N ILE A 65 7.38 3.28 -0.74
CA ILE A 65 6.86 2.01 -1.24
C ILE A 65 5.74 2.25 -2.25
N LEU A 66 5.62 1.34 -3.21
CA LEU A 66 4.47 1.21 -4.08
C LEU A 66 3.58 0.09 -3.59
N ILE A 67 2.29 0.41 -3.51
CA ILE A 67 1.25 -0.52 -3.13
C ILE A 67 0.47 -0.95 -4.37
N ASP A 68 0.37 -2.25 -4.58
CA ASP A 68 -0.50 -2.88 -5.58
C ASP A 68 -1.88 -3.09 -4.97
N LYS A 69 -2.82 -2.29 -5.48
CA LYS A 69 -4.25 -2.34 -5.13
C LYS A 69 -5.00 -3.32 -6.02
N PHE A 70 -4.50 -3.58 -7.22
CA PHE A 70 -5.15 -4.43 -8.20
C PHE A 70 -5.29 -5.87 -7.70
N SER A 71 -4.25 -6.38 -7.04
CA SER A 71 -4.26 -7.74 -6.48
C SER A 71 -5.33 -7.99 -5.42
N TYR A 72 -5.86 -6.93 -4.79
CA TYR A 72 -6.93 -6.98 -3.80
C TYR A 72 -8.14 -6.15 -4.21
N LEU A 73 -8.27 -5.88 -5.51
CA LEU A 73 -9.27 -4.96 -6.02
C LEU A 73 -10.66 -5.45 -5.62
N ASN A 74 -11.28 -4.66 -4.75
CA ASN A 74 -12.71 -4.69 -4.57
C ASN A 74 -13.27 -3.48 -5.32
N PHE A 75 -13.84 -3.73 -6.51
CA PHE A 75 -14.28 -2.65 -7.40
C PHE A 75 -15.29 -1.73 -6.73
N ASP A 76 -16.16 -2.26 -5.87
CA ASP A 76 -17.19 -1.49 -5.17
C ASP A 76 -16.58 -0.39 -4.27
N THR A 77 -15.62 -0.75 -3.42
CA THR A 77 -15.02 0.21 -2.47
C THR A 77 -14.08 1.20 -3.15
N GLN A 78 -13.33 0.77 -4.17
CA GLN A 78 -12.42 1.65 -4.89
C GLN A 78 -13.15 2.64 -5.79
N PHE A 79 -14.25 2.22 -6.42
CA PHE A 79 -15.06 3.11 -7.22
C PHE A 79 -15.76 4.15 -6.35
N ASP A 80 -16.34 3.78 -5.21
CA ASP A 80 -16.97 4.73 -4.29
C ASP A 80 -15.98 5.82 -3.79
N ASN A 81 -14.73 5.45 -3.49
CA ASN A 81 -13.66 6.40 -3.15
C ASN A 81 -13.26 7.32 -4.32
N PHE A 82 -13.36 6.84 -5.56
CA PHE A 82 -13.14 7.66 -6.75
C PHE A 82 -14.29 8.66 -7.00
N ILE A 83 -15.55 8.22 -6.88
CA ILE A 83 -16.72 9.11 -7.05
C ILE A 83 -16.74 10.20 -5.98
N THR A 84 -16.47 9.84 -4.73
CA THR A 84 -16.52 10.79 -3.61
C THR A 84 -15.52 11.94 -3.76
N GLY A 85 -14.41 11.73 -4.49
CA GLY A 85 -13.44 12.76 -4.84
C GLY A 85 -13.73 13.54 -6.14
N ALA A 86 -14.76 13.17 -6.91
CA ALA A 86 -15.08 13.80 -8.18
C ALA A 86 -16.02 15.01 -8.02
N SER A 87 -15.69 16.11 -8.71
CA SER A 87 -16.36 17.42 -8.63
C SER A 87 -17.81 17.42 -9.14
N GLU A 88 -18.18 16.50 -10.03
CA GLU A 88 -19.51 16.46 -10.66
C GLU A 88 -20.13 15.07 -10.49
N LYS A 89 -20.90 14.92 -9.41
CA LYS A 89 -21.39 13.62 -8.93
C LYS A 89 -22.47 13.02 -9.83
N THR A 90 -23.26 13.84 -10.51
CA THR A 90 -24.51 13.41 -11.17
C THR A 90 -24.32 12.54 -12.42
N PHE A 91 -23.26 12.77 -13.20
CA PHE A 91 -22.96 11.95 -14.39
C PHE A 91 -22.26 10.64 -14.01
N ILE A 92 -21.42 10.69 -12.97
CA ILE A 92 -20.65 9.55 -12.47
C ILE A 92 -21.54 8.59 -11.68
N GLU A 93 -22.53 9.07 -10.92
CA GLU A 93 -23.50 8.25 -10.18
C GLU A 93 -24.29 7.28 -11.08
N LYS A 94 -24.73 7.72 -12.26
CA LYS A 94 -25.43 6.84 -13.22
C LYS A 94 -24.52 5.76 -13.80
N GLY A 95 -23.25 6.08 -14.01
CA GLY A 95 -22.22 5.10 -14.39
C GLY A 95 -21.91 4.14 -13.23
N ALA A 96 -21.84 4.65 -12.01
CA ALA A 96 -21.59 3.88 -10.79
C ALA A 96 -22.59 2.75 -10.58
N GLU A 97 -23.88 3.06 -10.75
CA GLU A 97 -24.96 2.08 -10.63
C GLU A 97 -24.83 0.93 -11.65
N LEU A 98 -24.20 1.18 -12.81
CA LEU A 98 -23.92 0.16 -13.81
C LEU A 98 -22.71 -0.71 -13.41
N PHE A 99 -21.65 -0.09 -12.87
CA PHE A 99 -20.42 -0.78 -12.46
C PHE A 99 -20.55 -1.52 -11.11
N LYS A 100 -21.40 -1.05 -10.18
CA LYS A 100 -21.75 -1.74 -8.91
C LYS A 100 -22.36 -3.13 -9.12
N LYS A 101 -22.89 -3.41 -10.31
CA LYS A 101 -23.46 -4.71 -10.66
C LYS A 101 -22.41 -5.71 -11.16
N ILE A 102 -21.15 -5.29 -11.29
CA ILE A 102 -20.06 -6.15 -11.73
C ILE A 102 -19.20 -6.49 -10.50
N PRO A 103 -19.44 -7.63 -9.82
CA PRO A 103 -18.66 -8.04 -8.67
C PRO A 103 -17.27 -8.50 -9.11
N ILE A 104 -16.39 -7.54 -9.39
CA ILE A 104 -14.98 -7.82 -9.67
C ILE A 104 -14.28 -7.85 -8.31
N HIS A 105 -14.19 -9.06 -7.75
CA HIS A 105 -13.33 -9.36 -6.62
C HIS A 105 -12.08 -10.05 -7.15
N ILE A 106 -10.97 -9.30 -7.19
CA ILE A 106 -9.68 -9.84 -7.61
C ILE A 106 -8.88 -10.12 -6.35
N GLY A 107 -8.68 -11.41 -6.11
CA GLY A 107 -7.78 -11.92 -5.08
C GLY A 107 -8.18 -11.60 -3.64
N ASP A 108 -7.61 -12.39 -2.74
CA ASP A 108 -7.62 -12.09 -1.32
C ASP A 108 -6.19 -11.95 -0.81
N PRO A 109 -5.97 -11.08 0.18
CA PRO A 109 -4.71 -11.02 0.90
C PRO A 109 -4.31 -12.39 1.41
N LYS A 110 -3.05 -12.75 1.24
CA LYS A 110 -2.48 -14.03 1.67
C LYS A 110 -1.70 -13.83 2.95
N ARG A 111 -1.51 -14.94 3.67
CA ARG A 111 -0.64 -14.94 4.84
C ARG A 111 0.77 -14.57 4.42
N GLY A 112 1.42 -13.74 5.22
CA GLY A 112 2.77 -13.24 5.01
C GLY A 112 2.84 -11.98 4.16
N ASP A 113 1.77 -11.60 3.45
CA ASP A 113 1.76 -10.37 2.67
C ASP A 113 1.89 -9.15 3.59
N VAL A 114 2.74 -8.22 3.20
CA VAL A 114 2.80 -6.89 3.82
C VAL A 114 1.81 -5.98 3.13
N VAL A 115 0.91 -5.40 3.90
CA VAL A 115 -0.23 -4.63 3.41
C VAL A 115 -0.31 -3.27 4.06
N VAL A 116 -0.92 -2.33 3.34
CA VAL A 116 -1.34 -1.05 3.90
C VAL A 116 -2.82 -1.15 4.25
N ILE A 117 -3.16 -0.73 5.47
CA ILE A 117 -4.51 -0.72 6.01
C ILE A 117 -4.90 0.67 6.51
N THR A 118 -6.20 0.94 6.54
CA THR A 118 -6.78 2.06 7.30
C THR A 118 -7.15 1.56 8.69
N PRO A 119 -6.55 2.09 9.78
CA PRO A 119 -6.91 1.68 11.13
C PRO A 119 -8.32 2.18 11.49
N HIS A 120 -9.14 1.35 12.13
CA HIS A 120 -10.52 1.71 12.51
C HIS A 120 -10.60 2.51 13.82
N VAL A 121 -9.54 2.48 14.64
CA VAL A 121 -9.52 3.22 15.90
C VAL A 121 -8.52 4.35 15.96
N ASP A 122 -7.47 4.43 15.14
CA ASP A 122 -6.49 5.51 15.25
C ASP A 122 -6.80 6.67 14.29
N PRO A 123 -7.38 7.80 14.77
CA PRO A 123 -7.67 8.95 13.92
C PRO A 123 -6.43 9.79 13.60
N THR A 124 -5.30 9.57 14.28
CA THR A 124 -4.10 10.39 14.12
C THR A 124 -3.28 9.99 12.91
N LYS A 125 -3.41 8.73 12.48
CA LYS A 125 -2.67 8.15 11.36
C LYS A 125 -3.65 7.55 10.36
N PRO A 126 -3.68 8.05 9.11
CA PRO A 126 -4.65 7.57 8.12
C PRO A 126 -4.34 6.15 7.64
N TYR A 127 -3.09 5.69 7.76
CA TYR A 127 -2.65 4.42 7.20
C TYR A 127 -1.60 3.75 8.07
N TYR A 128 -1.70 2.43 8.23
CA TYR A 128 -0.67 1.57 8.81
C TYR A 128 -0.14 0.58 7.76
N ILE A 129 1.15 0.29 7.82
CA ILE A 129 1.76 -0.86 7.14
C ILE A 129 1.93 -2.00 8.16
N LYS A 130 1.45 -3.20 7.83
CA LYS A 130 1.50 -4.40 8.69
C LYS A 130 1.61 -5.66 7.84
N ARG A 131 2.09 -6.75 8.43
CA ARG A 131 2.11 -8.09 7.81
C ARG A 131 0.90 -8.90 8.23
N ILE A 132 0.27 -9.59 7.29
CA ILE A 132 -0.82 -10.52 7.58
C ILE A 132 -0.24 -11.81 8.17
N VAL A 133 -0.61 -12.13 9.40
CA VAL A 133 -0.15 -13.34 10.09
C VAL A 133 -1.27 -14.35 10.29
N GLY A 134 -2.51 -13.90 10.44
CA GLY A 134 -3.69 -14.76 10.59
C GLY A 134 -4.73 -14.54 9.49
N MET A 135 -5.31 -15.63 9.00
CA MET A 135 -6.29 -15.65 7.90
C MET A 135 -7.71 -15.85 8.41
N PRO A 136 -8.74 -15.49 7.62
CA PRO A 136 -10.14 -15.73 7.95
C PRO A 136 -10.39 -17.19 8.39
N GLY A 137 -10.97 -17.36 9.58
CA GLY A 137 -11.31 -18.66 10.17
C GLY A 137 -10.20 -19.34 10.98
N ASP A 138 -8.95 -18.90 10.89
CA ASP A 138 -7.88 -19.44 11.74
C ASP A 138 -8.15 -19.13 13.22
N THR A 139 -7.50 -19.89 14.10
CA THR A 139 -7.28 -19.47 15.49
C THR A 139 -5.79 -19.19 15.70
N ILE A 140 -5.47 -17.98 16.17
CA ILE A 140 -4.11 -17.58 16.50
C ILE A 140 -3.89 -17.68 18.01
N ARG A 141 -2.73 -18.18 18.42
CA ARG A 141 -2.34 -18.36 19.83
C ARG A 141 -0.98 -17.69 20.09
N PHE A 142 -0.87 -17.05 21.27
CA PHE A 142 0.35 -16.40 21.75
C PHE A 142 0.88 -17.07 23.01
N GLU A 143 2.02 -17.76 22.93
CA GLU A 143 2.65 -18.44 24.06
C GLU A 143 4.17 -18.34 23.96
N ASN A 144 4.84 -18.10 25.09
CA ASN A 144 6.31 -18.04 25.21
C ASN A 144 6.97 -17.10 24.17
N GLY A 145 6.32 -15.97 23.87
CA GLY A 145 6.80 -14.99 22.90
C GLY A 145 6.72 -15.45 21.43
N LYS A 146 6.02 -16.55 21.16
CA LYS A 146 5.82 -17.12 19.83
C LYS A 146 4.35 -17.15 19.44
N VAL A 147 4.14 -17.34 18.14
CA VAL A 147 2.82 -17.36 17.52
C VAL A 147 2.55 -18.73 16.95
N SER A 148 1.36 -19.26 17.19
CA SER A 148 0.91 -20.51 16.57
C SER A 148 -0.44 -20.32 15.90
N ILE A 149 -0.68 -21.06 14.83
CA ILE A 149 -1.93 -21.06 14.07
C ILE A 149 -2.57 -22.44 14.13
N LYS A 150 -3.87 -22.47 14.40
CA LYS A 150 -4.73 -23.61 14.18
C LYS A 150 -5.69 -23.30 13.03
N LYS A 151 -5.62 -24.09 11.96
CA LYS A 151 -6.52 -24.00 10.81
C LYS A 151 -7.96 -24.42 11.19
N PRO A 152 -9.00 -23.95 10.49
CA PRO A 152 -10.41 -24.30 10.80
C PRO A 152 -10.73 -25.79 10.89
N LYS A 153 -9.96 -26.64 10.20
CA LYS A 153 -10.14 -28.11 10.15
C LYS A 153 -9.01 -28.89 10.85
N SER A 154 -8.10 -28.19 11.53
CA SER A 154 -7.00 -28.80 12.28
C SER A 154 -7.35 -28.87 13.76
N GLU A 155 -6.93 -29.95 14.41
CA GLU A 155 -7.05 -30.10 15.86
C GLU A 155 -5.83 -29.53 16.60
N SER A 156 -4.68 -29.46 15.93
CA SER A 156 -3.41 -29.00 16.50
C SER A 156 -3.06 -27.56 16.07
N PHE A 157 -2.33 -26.89 16.97
CA PHE A 157 -1.64 -25.65 16.68
C PHE A 157 -0.27 -25.94 16.07
N ILE A 158 0.10 -25.14 15.07
CA ILE A 158 1.41 -25.18 14.42
C ILE A 158 2.09 -23.85 14.74
N GLU A 159 3.26 -23.91 15.37
CA GLU A 159 4.11 -22.75 15.61
C GLU A 159 4.62 -22.20 14.28
N LEU A 160 4.57 -20.88 14.11
CA LEU A 160 5.02 -20.23 12.88
C LEU A 160 6.53 -20.01 12.90
N SER A 161 7.20 -20.34 11.78
CA SER A 161 8.57 -19.88 11.51
C SER A 161 8.50 -18.46 10.94
N GLU A 162 9.11 -17.50 11.62
CA GLU A 162 9.04 -16.08 11.26
C GLU A 162 10.43 -15.51 10.96
N ASP A 163 11.09 -16.11 9.97
CA ASP A 163 12.49 -15.84 9.58
C ASP A 163 12.76 -14.38 9.14
N TYR A 164 11.70 -13.61 8.87
CA TYR A 164 11.78 -12.18 8.56
C TYR A 164 11.95 -11.29 9.80
N LEU A 165 11.80 -11.84 11.02
CA LEU A 165 12.00 -11.10 12.25
C LEU A 165 13.49 -10.87 12.50
N SER A 166 13.83 -9.67 12.95
CA SER A 166 15.17 -9.41 13.47
C SER A 166 15.43 -10.22 14.75
N VAL A 167 16.70 -10.49 15.05
CA VAL A 167 17.14 -11.19 16.27
C VAL A 167 16.56 -10.60 17.56
N ILE A 168 16.36 -9.28 17.64
CA ILE A 168 15.78 -8.62 18.82
C ILE A 168 14.27 -8.88 18.99
N ASN A 169 13.57 -9.23 17.92
CA ASN A 169 12.12 -9.47 17.89
C ASN A 169 11.78 -10.97 17.93
N GLU A 170 12.74 -11.83 17.61
CA GLU A 170 12.57 -13.28 17.65
C GLU A 170 12.21 -13.74 19.07
N GLY A 171 11.12 -14.50 19.21
CA GLY A 171 10.62 -14.94 20.52
C GLY A 171 10.11 -13.80 21.42
N GLN A 172 9.84 -12.61 20.87
CA GLN A 172 9.31 -11.45 21.62
C GLN A 172 7.90 -11.04 21.20
N THR A 173 7.11 -11.99 20.68
CA THR A 173 5.73 -11.75 20.26
C THR A 173 4.76 -11.91 21.41
N ASN A 174 4.68 -10.87 22.24
CA ASN A 174 3.81 -10.84 23.40
C ASN A 174 2.56 -9.99 23.14
N LEU A 175 1.46 -10.35 23.83
CA LEU A 175 0.28 -9.51 23.93
C LEU A 175 0.48 -8.45 25.02
N PRO A 176 -0.15 -7.26 24.90
CA PRO A 176 -0.16 -6.27 25.97
C PRO A 176 -0.74 -6.86 27.26
N SER A 177 -0.23 -6.43 28.42
CA SER A 177 -0.70 -6.93 29.73
C SER A 177 -2.19 -6.67 30.00
N SER A 178 -2.82 -5.76 29.26
CA SER A 178 -4.26 -5.48 29.33
C SER A 178 -5.11 -6.56 28.66
N VAL A 179 -4.53 -7.44 27.84
CA VAL A 179 -5.22 -8.50 27.10
C VAL A 179 -4.99 -9.83 27.83
N THR A 180 -6.06 -10.40 28.38
CA THR A 180 -6.02 -11.66 29.14
C THR A 180 -6.15 -12.89 28.25
N GLU A 181 -6.87 -12.78 27.14
CA GLU A 181 -7.05 -13.82 26.14
C GLU A 181 -5.72 -14.09 25.42
N LYS A 182 -5.37 -15.37 25.26
CA LYS A 182 -4.17 -15.80 24.50
C LYS A 182 -4.49 -16.41 23.15
N GLU A 183 -5.78 -16.68 22.90
CA GLU A 183 -6.27 -17.32 21.69
C GLU A 183 -7.38 -16.49 21.06
N PHE A 184 -7.28 -16.24 19.76
CA PHE A 184 -8.26 -15.45 19.03
C PHE A 184 -8.72 -16.21 17.80
N LYS A 185 -10.02 -16.49 17.71
CA LYS A 185 -10.63 -17.01 16.48
C LYS A 185 -10.89 -15.87 15.52
N ILE A 186 -10.25 -15.89 14.37
CA ILE A 186 -10.34 -14.83 13.36
C ILE A 186 -11.67 -14.99 12.59
N PRO A 187 -12.56 -13.99 12.61
CA PRO A 187 -13.83 -14.07 11.89
C PRO A 187 -13.65 -14.15 10.36
N GLN A 188 -14.70 -14.58 9.65
CA GLN A 188 -14.70 -14.55 8.19
C GLN A 188 -14.65 -13.11 7.66
N GLY A 189 -13.84 -12.85 6.64
CA GLY A 189 -13.63 -11.50 6.08
C GLY A 189 -12.70 -10.61 6.90
N PHE A 190 -12.06 -11.15 7.95
CA PHE A 190 -11.14 -10.44 8.82
C PHE A 190 -9.76 -11.12 8.86
N TYR A 191 -8.74 -10.33 9.20
CA TYR A 191 -7.34 -10.73 9.23
C TYR A 191 -6.69 -10.33 10.55
N TRP A 192 -5.70 -11.10 10.97
CA TRP A 192 -4.80 -10.71 12.05
C TRP A 192 -3.51 -10.18 11.47
N VAL A 193 -3.15 -8.94 11.80
CA VAL A 193 -1.98 -8.26 11.25
C VAL A 193 -1.02 -7.83 12.35
N MET A 194 0.28 -7.92 12.09
CA MET A 194 1.32 -7.54 13.05
C MET A 194 2.44 -6.74 12.38
N GLY A 195 3.07 -5.89 13.17
CA GLY A 195 4.33 -5.27 12.78
C GLY A 195 5.47 -6.29 12.87
N ASP A 196 6.44 -6.18 11.97
CA ASP A 196 7.67 -6.98 12.05
C ASP A 196 8.51 -6.57 13.27
N ASN A 197 8.42 -5.29 13.69
CA ASN A 197 8.96 -4.84 14.96
C ASN A 197 7.98 -5.18 16.10
N ARG A 198 8.01 -6.45 16.52
CA ARG A 198 7.10 -7.02 17.53
C ARG A 198 7.06 -6.24 18.82
N LEU A 199 8.19 -5.69 19.26
CA LEU A 199 8.30 -4.91 20.48
C LEU A 199 7.73 -3.49 20.36
N ASN A 200 7.63 -2.93 19.15
CA ASN A 200 7.19 -1.56 18.92
C ASN A 200 6.19 -1.44 17.77
N SER A 201 5.00 -2.01 17.94
CA SER A 201 3.97 -1.99 16.92
C SER A 201 2.56 -1.83 17.51
N ALA A 202 1.84 -0.81 17.03
CA ALA A 202 0.39 -0.71 17.20
C ALA A 202 -0.27 -1.55 16.10
N ASP A 203 -0.74 -2.74 16.47
CA ASP A 203 -1.29 -3.74 15.55
C ASP A 203 -2.43 -4.53 16.18
N SER A 204 -2.82 -5.67 15.59
CA SER A 204 -3.92 -6.49 16.09
C SER A 204 -3.78 -6.84 17.57
N ARG A 205 -2.57 -7.02 18.11
CA ARG A 205 -2.34 -7.36 19.52
C ARG A 205 -2.82 -6.28 20.49
N SER A 206 -2.81 -5.01 20.07
CA SER A 206 -3.20 -3.83 20.86
C SER A 206 -4.41 -3.09 20.26
N CYS A 207 -5.24 -3.80 19.50
CA CYS A 207 -6.39 -3.24 18.80
C CYS A 207 -6.05 -1.98 18.00
N PHE A 208 -4.87 -1.96 17.36
CA PHE A 208 -4.38 -0.84 16.54
C PHE A 208 -4.16 0.48 17.28
N HIS A 209 -4.14 0.51 18.62
CA HIS A 209 -3.56 1.53 19.51
C HIS A 209 -4.26 1.51 20.88
N ASP A 210 -5.60 1.41 20.86
CA ASP A 210 -6.46 1.51 22.05
C ASP A 210 -7.63 0.53 21.94
N CYS A 211 -7.60 -0.52 22.77
CA CYS A 211 -8.65 -1.54 22.83
C CYS A 211 -9.93 -1.07 23.54
N PHE A 212 -9.90 0.09 24.23
CA PHE A 212 -11.06 0.58 25.00
C PHE A 212 -11.91 1.59 24.22
N ARG A 213 -11.45 2.01 23.03
CA ARG A 213 -12.22 2.90 22.15
C ARG A 213 -13.46 2.18 21.61
N GLU A 214 -14.56 2.92 21.45
CA GLU A 214 -15.77 2.38 20.85
C GLU A 214 -15.50 1.86 19.43
N GLY A 215 -15.96 0.64 19.13
CA GLY A 215 -15.70 -0.03 17.85
C GLY A 215 -14.31 -0.67 17.74
N ALA A 216 -13.48 -0.64 18.79
CA ALA A 216 -12.20 -1.32 18.81
C ALA A 216 -12.35 -2.83 18.60
N THR A 217 -11.40 -3.41 17.89
CA THR A 217 -11.32 -4.83 17.59
C THR A 217 -9.89 -5.20 17.27
N HIS A 218 -9.51 -6.44 17.56
CA HIS A 218 -8.20 -6.98 17.22
C HIS A 218 -8.03 -7.22 15.71
N PHE A 219 -9.11 -7.22 14.94
CA PHE A 219 -9.08 -7.71 13.56
C PHE A 219 -9.11 -6.58 12.52
N ALA A 220 -8.32 -6.71 11.46
CA ALA A 220 -8.41 -5.85 10.29
C ALA A 220 -9.46 -6.40 9.33
N ALA A 221 -10.46 -5.60 8.94
CA ALA A 221 -11.46 -6.04 7.97
C ALA A 221 -10.87 -6.05 6.55
N ARG A 222 -11.34 -6.97 5.69
CA ARG A 222 -10.92 -7.05 4.29
C ARG A 222 -11.07 -5.73 3.52
N LYS A 223 -12.10 -4.96 3.83
CA LYS A 223 -12.40 -3.65 3.22
C LYS A 223 -11.41 -2.55 3.62
N ASP A 224 -10.74 -2.70 4.76
CA ASP A 224 -9.79 -1.72 5.29
C ASP A 224 -8.37 -1.99 4.78
N ILE A 225 -8.14 -3.13 4.11
CA ILE A 225 -6.90 -3.46 3.40
C ILE A 225 -6.91 -2.79 2.03
N ILE A 226 -5.97 -1.85 1.83
CA ILE A 226 -5.85 -1.03 0.62
C ILE A 226 -5.15 -1.81 -0.49
N GLY A 227 -4.09 -2.53 -0.15
CA GLY A 227 -3.24 -3.20 -1.12
C GLY A 227 -2.00 -3.81 -0.45
N ARG A 228 -1.24 -4.59 -1.22
CA ARG A 228 0.04 -5.17 -0.79
C ARG A 228 1.22 -4.34 -1.25
N VAL A 229 2.33 -4.43 -0.54
CA VAL A 229 3.61 -3.87 -1.01
C VAL A 229 4.02 -4.56 -2.30
N LEU A 230 4.03 -3.80 -3.38
CA LEU A 230 4.54 -4.23 -4.68
C LEU A 230 6.04 -4.01 -4.75
N LEU A 231 6.53 -2.87 -4.28
CA LEU A 231 7.89 -2.45 -4.55
C LEU A 231 8.36 -1.47 -3.50
N ASP A 232 9.64 -1.54 -3.12
CA ASP A 232 10.25 -0.65 -2.16
C ASP A 232 11.40 0.13 -2.79
N PHE A 233 11.28 1.44 -2.89
CA PHE A 233 12.31 2.33 -3.44
C PHE A 233 13.32 2.79 -2.40
N GLY A 234 13.22 2.33 -1.15
CA GLY A 234 14.07 2.77 -0.05
C GLY A 234 13.94 4.27 0.20
N HIS A 235 15.02 4.88 0.69
CA HIS A 235 15.10 6.32 0.87
C HIS A 235 15.31 7.02 -0.48
N PHE A 236 14.21 7.33 -1.16
CA PHE A 236 14.22 8.08 -2.41
C PHE A 236 13.93 9.56 -2.16
N ASP A 237 14.96 10.40 -2.24
CA ASP A 237 14.80 11.86 -2.21
C ASP A 237 15.02 12.43 -3.63
N LEU A 238 13.95 12.98 -4.21
CA LEU A 238 13.95 13.59 -5.54
C LEU A 238 14.69 14.95 -5.58
N PHE A 239 14.94 15.56 -4.42
CA PHE A 239 15.47 16.92 -4.29
C PHE A 239 16.81 17.00 -3.56
N ASP A 240 17.28 15.91 -2.94
CA ASP A 240 18.70 15.73 -2.62
C ASP A 240 19.47 15.58 -3.94
N GLY A 241 20.03 16.70 -4.42
CA GLY A 241 20.83 16.79 -5.65
C GLY A 241 22.16 16.03 -5.63
N GLU A 242 22.16 14.73 -5.30
CA GLU A 242 23.32 13.84 -5.38
C GLU A 242 23.59 13.30 -6.80
N PHE A 243 22.90 13.81 -7.83
CA PHE A 243 23.47 13.92 -9.17
C PHE A 243 24.37 15.17 -9.31
N SER A 244 25.16 15.45 -8.28
CA SER A 244 26.19 16.50 -8.36
C SER A 244 27.39 15.93 -9.13
N LEU A 245 27.54 16.31 -10.39
CA LEU A 245 28.77 16.16 -11.18
C LEU A 245 29.92 17.03 -10.63
N ASN A 246 30.09 17.08 -9.31
CA ASN A 246 31.21 17.74 -8.66
C ASN A 246 32.23 16.67 -8.25
N PRO A 247 33.35 16.53 -8.97
CA PRO A 247 34.36 15.49 -8.71
C PRO A 247 35.14 15.71 -7.39
N LEU A 248 34.75 16.68 -6.55
CA LEU A 248 35.50 17.14 -5.38
C LEU A 248 34.72 17.11 -4.05
N LYS A 249 33.54 16.47 -4.00
CA LYS A 249 32.92 16.12 -2.71
C LYS A 249 33.23 14.66 -2.37
N ILE A 250 34.34 14.45 -1.68
CA ILE A 250 34.65 13.17 -1.04
C ILE A 250 33.64 12.97 0.09
N PRO A 251 32.78 11.94 0.06
CA PRO A 251 31.86 11.66 1.16
C PRO A 251 32.67 11.38 2.44
N LYS A 252 32.25 11.98 3.56
CA LYS A 252 32.87 11.74 4.88
C LYS A 252 32.84 10.23 5.17
N LEU A 253 34.00 9.67 5.50
CA LEU A 253 34.16 8.27 5.90
C LEU A 253 33.32 8.02 7.17
N GLY A 254 32.10 7.50 7.03
CA GLY A 254 31.22 7.17 8.17
C GLY A 254 29.71 7.32 7.94
N THR A 255 29.25 8.06 6.93
CA THR A 255 27.81 8.05 6.57
C THR A 255 27.55 6.86 5.65
N LEU A 256 27.00 5.77 6.19
CA LEU A 256 26.74 4.51 5.48
C LEU A 256 25.97 4.75 4.17
N LYS A 257 26.68 4.57 3.06
CA LYS A 257 26.16 4.62 1.68
C LYS A 257 25.13 3.52 1.37
N TRP A 258 25.00 2.53 2.26
CA TRP A 258 24.13 1.35 2.12
C TRP A 258 22.68 1.58 2.56
N LEU A 259 22.37 2.64 3.32
CA LEU A 259 21.03 2.94 3.85
C LEU A 259 20.09 3.64 2.85
N ARG A 260 20.57 4.02 1.67
CA ARG A 260 19.82 4.82 0.67
C ARG A 260 19.66 4.14 -0.69
N GLN A 261 20.03 2.87 -0.82
CA GLN A 261 19.83 2.19 -2.10
C GLN A 261 18.37 1.73 -2.23
N PRO A 262 17.77 1.87 -3.42
CA PRO A 262 16.46 1.30 -3.67
C PRO A 262 16.56 -0.22 -3.54
N ARG A 263 15.76 -0.79 -2.62
CA ARG A 263 15.77 -2.22 -2.33
C ARG A 263 14.92 -3.03 -3.30
N PHE A 264 14.07 -2.35 -4.06
CA PHE A 264 13.12 -2.85 -5.05
C PHE A 264 12.40 -4.14 -4.64
N PHE A 265 12.95 -5.29 -5.02
CA PHE A 265 12.39 -6.62 -4.80
C PHE A 265 13.04 -7.40 -3.66
N ASP A 266 14.13 -6.89 -3.09
CA ASP A 266 14.94 -7.54 -2.05
C ASP A 266 14.29 -7.45 -0.66
N THR A 267 13.35 -6.51 -0.47
CA THR A 267 12.58 -6.37 0.78
C THR A 267 11.62 -7.56 0.95
N PRO A 268 11.48 -8.14 2.17
CA PRO A 268 10.61 -9.29 2.42
C PRO A 268 9.13 -8.90 2.39
N ARG A 269 8.61 -8.69 1.16
CA ARG A 269 7.23 -8.28 0.86
C ARG A 269 6.22 -9.35 1.25
N ASN A 270 6.62 -10.61 1.15
CA ASN A 270 5.83 -11.77 1.53
C ASN A 270 6.66 -12.66 2.45
N ALA A 271 6.00 -13.37 3.36
CA ALA A 271 6.58 -14.46 4.13
C ALA A 271 5.85 -15.76 3.77
N GLU A 272 6.59 -16.85 3.58
CA GLU A 272 5.99 -18.16 3.37
C GLU A 272 5.97 -18.93 4.69
N TYR A 273 4.91 -19.72 4.87
CA TYR A 273 4.76 -20.62 6.02
C TYR A 273 4.51 -22.05 5.52
N PRO A 274 5.55 -22.75 5.00
CA PRO A 274 5.41 -24.10 4.46
C PRO A 274 4.83 -25.10 5.46
N GLU A 275 5.06 -24.90 6.76
CA GLU A 275 4.56 -25.71 7.87
C GLU A 275 3.02 -25.69 7.99
N LEU A 276 2.34 -24.73 7.35
CA LEU A 276 0.88 -24.63 7.33
C LEU A 276 0.23 -25.23 6.06
N LYS A 277 1.02 -25.82 5.15
CA LYS A 277 0.54 -26.43 3.90
C LYS A 277 -0.03 -27.83 4.11
#